data_AF-A0A376L1Q1-F1
#
_entry.id   AF-A0A376L1Q1-F1
#
_cell.length_a   1.000
_cell.length_b   1.000
_cell.length_c   1.000
_cell.angle_alpha   90.00
_cell.angle_beta   90.00
_cell.angle_gamma   90.00
#
_symmetry.space_group_name_H-M   'P 1'
#
loop_
_entity.id
_entity.type
_entity.pdbx_description
1 polymer ?
#
loop_
_entity_poly.entity_id
_entity_poly.type
_entity_poly.pdbx_seq_one_letter_code
_entity_poly.pdbx_strand_id
1 'polypeptide(L)'
;MVKDNEKLLTGGIWCMITVNYFFEEGQKTSPFSLMTLKPIQMPNMDMEEVFDARKHFNRDQWIDVLLRSVGMEPANIEQRTKWHLITRMIPFVENNYNVCELGPRGTGKSHVYKECSPNSLLVSGGQTTVANLFYNMASRQIGLVGMWDVVAFDEVAGITFKDKDGVQIMKDYMASGSFSRGRDSIEGKASMVFVGNINQSVETLVKTSHLLAPFPAAMIDTAFFDRFHAYIPGWEIPKMRPEFFTNRYGLITDYLAEYMREMRKRSFSDAIDKFFKLGNNLNQRDVIAVRRTVSGLLKLMHPDGAYSKEDVRVCLTYAMEVRRRVKEQLKKLGGLEFFDVNFSYIDNETLEEFFVSVPEQGGSELIPAGMPKPGVVHLVTQAESGMTGLYRFETQMTAGNGKHSVSGLGSNTSAKEAIRVGFDYFKGNLNRVSAAAKFSDHEYHLHVVELHNTGPSTATSLAALIALCSILLAKPVQEQMVVLGSMTLGGVINPVQDLAASLQLAFDSGAKRVLLPMSSAMDIPTVPAELFTKFQVSFYSDPVDAVYKALGVN
;
A
#
# COMPACT_ATOMS: atom_id res chain seq x y z
N MET A 1 -3.68 49.12 4.60
CA MET A 1 -3.97 48.24 5.77
C MET A 1 -4.60 46.93 5.33
N VAL A 2 -5.86 46.91 4.86
CA VAL A 2 -6.52 45.66 4.43
C VAL A 2 -5.97 45.13 3.10
N LYS A 3 -5.72 45.99 2.10
CA LYS A 3 -5.08 45.60 0.82
C LYS A 3 -3.66 45.05 0.96
N ASP A 4 -2.97 45.41 2.04
CA ASP A 4 -1.62 44.90 2.34
C ASP A 4 -1.68 43.56 3.09
N ASN A 5 -2.88 43.14 3.51
CA ASN A 5 -3.16 41.93 4.26
C ASN A 5 -4.41 41.24 3.70
N GLU A 6 -4.48 41.04 2.38
CA GLU A 6 -5.69 40.53 1.70
C GLU A 6 -6.17 39.20 2.28
N LYS A 7 -5.25 38.39 2.83
CA LYS A 7 -5.58 37.14 3.52
C LYS A 7 -6.46 37.32 4.76
N LEU A 8 -6.51 38.50 5.41
CA LEU A 8 -7.45 38.76 6.52
C LEU A 8 -8.92 38.72 6.07
N LEU A 9 -9.17 38.89 4.78
CA LEU A 9 -10.50 38.77 4.18
C LEU A 9 -10.86 37.31 3.84
N THR A 10 -9.90 36.40 3.96
CA THR A 10 -10.10 34.96 3.88
C THR A 10 -10.12 34.41 5.31
N GLY A 11 -11.15 33.65 5.68
CA GLY A 11 -11.39 33.27 7.08
C GLY A 11 -10.20 32.57 7.76
N GLY A 12 -10.12 32.68 9.08
CA GLY A 12 -9.12 31.96 9.90
C GLY A 12 -7.90 32.76 10.35
N ILE A 13 -7.85 34.08 10.09
CA ILE A 13 -6.72 34.94 10.49
C ILE A 13 -7.17 35.96 11.53
N TRP A 14 -6.54 35.92 12.71
CA TRP A 14 -6.80 36.87 13.79
C TRP A 14 -5.96 38.14 13.61
N CYS A 15 -6.51 39.28 14.00
CA CYS A 15 -5.76 40.54 14.05
C CYS A 15 -6.18 41.37 15.25
N MET A 16 -5.23 42.11 15.81
CA MET A 16 -5.52 43.21 16.71
C MET A 16 -5.80 44.46 15.88
N ILE A 17 -6.98 45.03 16.04
CA ILE A 17 -7.35 46.31 15.43
C ILE A 17 -7.53 47.38 16.50
N THR A 18 -7.08 48.59 16.19
CA THR A 18 -7.45 49.78 16.93
C THR A 18 -8.45 50.54 16.09
N VAL A 19 -9.64 50.77 16.63
CA VAL A 19 -10.72 51.48 15.95
C VAL A 19 -10.85 52.86 16.58
N ASN A 20 -10.84 53.89 15.74
CA ASN A 20 -11.17 55.25 16.13
C ASN A 20 -12.65 55.50 15.86
N TYR A 21 -13.29 56.19 16.80
CA TYR A 21 -14.64 56.70 16.64
C TYR A 21 -14.60 58.23 16.55
N PHE A 22 -15.08 58.76 15.44
CA PHE A 22 -15.28 60.20 15.26
C PHE A 22 -16.59 60.43 14.50
N PHE A 23 -17.50 61.15 15.13
CA PHE A 23 -18.82 61.44 14.59
C PHE A 23 -18.97 62.93 14.34
N GLU A 24 -19.40 63.27 13.12
CA GLU A 24 -19.74 64.63 12.72
C GLU A 24 -21.16 64.68 12.13
N GLU A 25 -21.92 65.72 12.50
CA GLU A 25 -23.31 65.87 12.10
C GLU A 25 -23.40 66.15 10.58
N GLY A 26 -24.13 65.31 9.85
CA GLY A 26 -24.22 65.37 8.38
C GLY A 26 -23.21 64.50 7.62
N GLN A 27 -22.35 63.72 8.30
CA GLN A 27 -21.40 62.85 7.63
C GLN A 27 -22.11 61.69 6.89
N LYS A 28 -21.63 61.36 5.69
CA LYS A 28 -22.21 60.31 4.82
C LYS A 28 -21.54 58.94 4.98
N THR A 29 -20.43 58.86 5.70
CA THR A 29 -19.62 57.64 5.89
C THR A 29 -19.73 57.10 7.31
N SER A 30 -19.24 55.88 7.57
CA SER A 30 -19.21 55.31 8.92
C SER A 30 -18.37 56.18 9.89
N PRO A 31 -18.81 56.42 11.14
CA PRO A 31 -18.03 57.14 12.16
C PRO A 31 -16.88 56.31 12.74
N PHE A 32 -16.80 55.03 12.37
CA PHE A 32 -15.71 54.15 12.74
C PHE A 32 -14.64 54.18 11.65
N SER A 33 -13.40 54.49 12.04
CA SER A 33 -12.22 54.40 11.17
C SER A 33 -11.19 53.48 11.79
N LEU A 34 -10.43 52.77 10.95
CA LEU A 34 -9.47 51.78 11.41
C LEU A 34 -8.09 52.46 11.54
N MET A 35 -7.60 52.61 12.78
CA MET A 35 -6.35 53.33 13.09
C MET A 35 -5.12 52.43 12.94
N THR A 36 -5.21 51.19 13.43
CA THR A 36 -4.14 50.21 13.26
C THR A 36 -4.74 48.84 12.98
N LEU A 37 -4.06 48.08 12.12
CA LEU A 37 -4.36 46.69 11.86
C LEU A 37 -3.06 45.91 12.03
N LYS A 38 -2.98 45.05 13.05
CA LYS A 38 -1.83 44.18 13.32
C LYS A 38 -2.27 42.72 13.29
N PRO A 39 -1.91 41.94 12.26
CA PRO A 39 -2.16 40.50 12.25
C PRO A 39 -1.56 39.84 13.50
N ILE A 40 -2.32 38.96 14.16
CA ILE A 40 -1.80 38.04 15.17
C ILE A 40 -1.31 36.83 14.39
N GLN A 41 -0.13 36.97 13.78
CA GLN A 41 0.62 35.89 13.17
C GLN A 41 2.01 35.90 13.78
N MET A 42 2.70 34.75 13.79
CA MET A 42 4.14 34.77 14.03
C MET A 42 4.81 35.48 12.85
N PRO A 43 5.39 36.67 13.05
CA PRO A 43 5.92 37.45 11.94
C PRO A 43 7.16 36.81 11.32
N ASN A 44 7.91 36.01 12.10
CA ASN A 44 9.03 35.18 11.66
C ASN A 44 9.12 33.93 12.56
N MET A 45 9.49 32.80 11.97
CA MET A 45 9.77 31.54 12.66
C MET A 45 11.27 31.39 12.89
N ASP A 46 11.70 31.14 14.12
CA ASP A 46 13.10 30.77 14.40
C ASP A 46 13.26 29.26 14.24
N MET A 47 13.80 28.86 13.09
CA MET A 47 14.02 27.44 12.78
C MET A 47 15.18 26.84 13.58
N GLU A 48 16.16 27.63 14.02
CA GLU A 48 17.28 27.13 14.82
C GLU A 48 16.80 26.71 16.21
N GLU A 49 15.86 27.46 16.81
CA GLU A 49 15.21 27.07 18.05
C GLU A 49 14.49 25.72 17.91
N VAL A 50 13.78 25.49 16.80
CA VAL A 50 13.12 24.20 16.52
C VAL A 50 14.14 23.07 16.42
N PHE A 51 15.26 23.29 15.72
CA PHE A 51 16.29 22.27 15.55
C PHE A 51 16.98 21.93 16.87
N ASP A 52 17.29 22.94 17.69
CA ASP A 52 17.88 22.73 18.99
C ASP A 52 16.92 22.03 19.95
N ALA A 53 15.64 22.42 19.96
CA ALA A 53 14.61 21.72 20.72
C ALA A 53 14.46 20.26 20.26
N ARG A 54 14.45 20.01 18.95
CA ARG A 54 14.32 18.67 18.36
C ARG A 54 15.38 17.70 18.88
N LYS A 55 16.63 18.14 19.08
CA LYS A 55 17.74 17.29 19.55
C LYS A 55 17.50 16.66 20.93
N HIS A 56 16.60 17.22 21.74
CA HIS A 56 16.27 16.70 23.07
C HIS A 56 15.31 15.50 23.06
N PHE A 57 14.82 15.11 21.88
CA PHE A 57 13.86 14.02 21.71
C PHE A 57 14.48 12.91 20.84
N ASN A 58 14.14 11.66 21.14
CA ASN A 58 14.29 10.61 20.12
C ASN A 58 13.18 10.72 19.06
N ARG A 59 13.29 9.95 17.97
CA ARG A 59 12.32 9.99 16.86
C ARG A 59 10.88 9.75 17.31
N ASP A 60 10.64 8.72 18.12
CA ASP A 60 9.28 8.32 18.50
C ASP A 60 8.66 9.33 19.49
N GLN A 61 9.46 9.91 20.39
CA GLN A 61 9.03 11.02 21.24
C GLN A 61 8.69 12.27 20.43
N TRP A 62 9.43 12.55 19.36
CA TRP A 62 9.14 13.69 18.48
C TRP A 62 7.87 13.47 17.65
N ILE A 63 7.64 12.25 17.16
CA ILE A 63 6.36 11.85 16.55
C ILE A 63 5.21 12.14 17.52
N ASP A 64 5.36 11.79 18.79
CA ASP A 64 4.35 12.05 19.81
C ASP A 64 4.07 13.54 20.00
N VAL A 65 5.09 14.40 19.96
CA VAL A 65 4.93 15.87 19.99
C VAL A 65 4.14 16.36 18.79
N LEU A 66 4.48 15.93 17.58
CA LEU A 66 3.77 16.32 16.36
C LEU A 66 2.29 15.88 16.39
N LEU A 67 2.03 14.64 16.82
CA LEU A 67 0.68 14.10 16.94
C LEU A 67 -0.16 14.87 17.97
N ARG A 68 0.41 15.21 19.14
CA ARG A 68 -0.27 16.07 20.11
C ARG A 68 -0.57 17.46 19.57
N SER A 69 0.34 18.00 18.76
CA SER A 69 0.19 19.32 18.13
C SER A 69 -0.97 19.37 17.11
N VAL A 70 -1.39 18.21 16.58
CA VAL A 70 -2.60 18.10 15.74
C VAL A 70 -3.81 17.53 16.50
N GLY A 71 -3.73 17.46 17.84
CA GLY A 71 -4.83 17.08 18.72
C GLY A 71 -4.96 15.59 19.04
N MET A 72 -3.99 14.75 18.65
CA MET A 72 -4.05 13.29 18.85
C MET A 72 -3.28 12.85 20.10
N GLU A 73 -3.80 11.88 20.86
CA GLU A 73 -3.10 11.27 22.00
C GLU A 73 -2.30 10.03 21.58
N PRO A 74 -0.96 10.10 21.53
CA PRO A 74 -0.15 9.02 20.97
C PRO A 74 -0.09 7.77 21.85
N ALA A 75 -0.36 7.89 23.16
CA ALA A 75 -0.34 6.76 24.09
C ALA A 75 -1.38 5.69 23.75
N ASN A 76 -2.47 6.08 23.09
CA ASN A 76 -3.57 5.19 22.71
C ASN A 76 -3.53 4.81 21.22
N ILE A 77 -2.46 5.15 20.50
CA ILE A 77 -2.33 4.94 19.06
C ILE A 77 -1.19 3.97 18.80
N GLU A 78 -1.49 2.89 18.08
CA GLU A 78 -0.48 1.91 17.66
C GLU A 78 0.58 2.56 16.78
N GLN A 79 1.82 2.05 16.86
CA GLN A 79 2.96 2.65 16.16
C GLN A 79 2.71 2.79 14.65
N ARG A 80 2.12 1.77 14.01
CA ARG A 80 1.78 1.80 12.58
C ARG A 80 0.79 2.91 12.24
N THR A 81 -0.25 3.08 13.05
CA THR A 81 -1.22 4.18 12.89
C THR A 81 -0.57 5.55 13.05
N LYS A 82 0.43 5.71 13.93
CA LYS A 82 1.19 6.97 14.05
C LYS A 82 1.84 7.36 12.72
N TRP A 83 2.42 6.41 11.97
CA TRP A 83 3.00 6.68 10.66
C TRP A 83 1.96 7.18 9.64
N HIS A 84 0.76 6.60 9.61
CA HIS A 84 -0.33 7.10 8.76
C HIS A 84 -0.73 8.53 9.12
N LEU A 85 -0.81 8.84 10.41
CA LEU A 85 -1.13 10.19 10.89
C LEU A 85 -0.03 11.21 10.57
N ILE A 86 1.25 10.84 10.71
CA ILE A 86 2.38 11.68 10.27
C ILE A 86 2.34 11.91 8.75
N THR A 87 1.97 10.88 7.97
CA THR A 87 1.88 10.98 6.50
C THR A 87 0.84 12.02 6.06
N ARG A 88 -0.25 12.21 6.81
CA ARG A 88 -1.23 13.28 6.56
C ARG A 88 -0.62 14.68 6.62
N MET A 89 0.50 14.85 7.29
CA MET A 89 1.19 16.15 7.41
C MET A 89 2.20 16.42 6.28
N ILE A 90 2.57 15.41 5.48
CA ILE A 90 3.52 15.59 4.36
C ILE A 90 3.09 16.70 3.38
N PRO A 91 1.80 16.81 2.98
CA PRO A 91 1.34 17.90 2.12
C PRO A 91 1.69 19.30 2.60
N PHE A 92 1.92 19.50 3.90
CA PHE A 92 2.31 20.79 4.48
C PHE A 92 3.80 21.09 4.38
N VAL A 93 4.67 20.07 4.36
CA VAL A 93 6.14 20.22 4.31
C VAL A 93 6.75 19.94 2.94
N GLU A 94 5.96 19.37 2.01
CA GLU A 94 6.34 19.14 0.61
C GLU A 94 5.45 19.95 -0.33
N ASN A 95 6.07 20.63 -1.30
CA ASN A 95 5.33 21.33 -2.36
C ASN A 95 4.65 20.31 -3.28
N ASN A 96 3.48 20.57 -3.87
CA ASN A 96 2.86 19.70 -4.88
C ASN A 96 2.85 18.19 -4.52
N TYR A 97 2.69 17.84 -3.24
CA TYR A 97 2.65 16.44 -2.80
C TYR A 97 1.22 15.93 -2.88
N ASN A 98 0.95 15.13 -3.90
CA ASN A 98 -0.39 14.63 -4.18
C ASN A 98 -0.64 13.29 -3.50
N VAL A 99 -1.69 13.17 -2.70
CA VAL A 99 -1.97 11.98 -1.88
C VAL A 99 -3.46 11.69 -1.81
N CYS A 100 -3.82 10.42 -1.71
CA CYS A 100 -5.18 10.02 -1.38
C CYS A 100 -5.25 9.26 -0.06
N GLU A 101 -6.34 9.46 0.68
CA GLU A 101 -6.70 8.71 1.86
C GLU A 101 -8.15 8.25 1.76
N LEU A 102 -8.34 6.93 1.66
CA LEU A 102 -9.65 6.32 1.61
C LEU A 102 -9.80 5.35 2.79
N GLY A 103 -10.95 5.39 3.45
CA GLY A 103 -11.20 4.55 4.63
C GLY A 103 -12.59 4.74 5.21
N PRO A 104 -12.93 4.05 6.31
CA PRO A 104 -14.25 4.15 6.92
C PRO A 104 -14.55 5.57 7.44
N ARG A 105 -15.83 5.89 7.60
CA ARG A 105 -16.27 7.16 8.20
C ARG A 105 -15.78 7.29 9.64
N GLY A 106 -15.48 8.52 10.05
CA GLY A 106 -15.13 8.85 11.43
C GLY A 106 -13.67 8.64 11.82
N THR A 107 -12.75 8.53 10.86
CA THR A 107 -11.30 8.39 11.12
C THR A 107 -10.53 9.72 11.15
N GLY A 108 -11.23 10.85 11.23
CA GLY A 108 -10.63 12.19 11.33
C GLY A 108 -9.86 12.66 10.09
N LYS A 109 -10.14 12.09 8.91
CA LYS A 109 -9.37 12.33 7.68
C LYS A 109 -9.28 13.80 7.26
N SER A 110 -10.37 14.53 7.39
CA SER A 110 -10.46 15.95 6.98
C SER A 110 -9.93 16.92 8.04
N HIS A 111 -9.72 16.47 9.29
CA HIS A 111 -9.39 17.35 10.42
C HIS A 111 -8.08 18.10 10.21
N VAL A 112 -7.00 17.37 9.86
CA VAL A 112 -5.66 17.95 9.70
C VAL A 112 -5.66 19.02 8.59
N TYR A 113 -6.37 18.77 7.50
CA TYR A 113 -6.45 19.69 6.37
C TYR A 113 -7.36 20.89 6.60
N LYS A 114 -8.17 20.89 7.66
CA LYS A 114 -9.08 21.97 7.98
C LYS A 114 -8.59 22.83 9.15
N GLU A 115 -8.03 22.20 10.17
CA GLU A 115 -7.80 22.84 11.48
C GLU A 115 -6.31 23.07 11.79
N CYS A 116 -5.37 22.43 11.08
CA CYS A 116 -3.95 22.48 11.45
C CYS A 116 -3.10 23.53 10.71
N SER A 117 -3.66 24.24 9.73
CA SER A 117 -2.95 25.33 9.04
C SER A 117 -3.91 26.34 8.41
N PRO A 118 -3.68 27.65 8.61
CA PRO A 118 -4.43 28.70 7.91
C PRO A 118 -4.07 28.80 6.42
N ASN A 119 -3.08 28.05 5.93
CA ASN A 119 -2.70 27.97 4.52
C ASN A 119 -3.21 26.67 3.85
N SER A 120 -4.23 26.02 4.43
CA SER A 120 -4.95 24.89 3.86
C SER A 120 -6.39 25.23 3.52
N LEU A 121 -6.92 24.66 2.43
CA LEU A 121 -8.34 24.74 2.11
C LEU A 121 -8.95 23.35 1.95
N LEU A 122 -10.03 23.08 2.69
CA LEU A 122 -10.86 21.90 2.51
C LEU A 122 -12.07 22.24 1.62
N VAL A 123 -12.07 21.73 0.39
CA VAL A 123 -13.18 21.83 -0.54
C VAL A 123 -14.22 20.76 -0.21
N SER A 124 -15.39 21.19 0.27
CA SER A 124 -16.53 20.33 0.61
C SER A 124 -17.69 20.55 -0.37
N GLY A 125 -18.46 19.51 -0.69
CA GLY A 125 -19.73 19.65 -1.43
C GLY A 125 -19.66 19.46 -2.95
N GLY A 126 -18.61 18.83 -3.47
CA GLY A 126 -18.62 18.14 -4.78
C GLY A 126 -18.65 19.01 -6.05
N GLN A 127 -18.90 20.32 -5.97
CA GLN A 127 -18.89 21.20 -7.14
C GLN A 127 -17.71 22.17 -7.09
N THR A 128 -16.67 21.87 -7.87
CA THR A 128 -15.59 22.82 -8.16
C THR A 128 -15.49 23.03 -9.68
N THR A 129 -14.98 24.18 -10.09
CA THR A 129 -14.74 24.50 -11.51
C THR A 129 -13.25 24.60 -11.76
N VAL A 130 -12.84 24.41 -13.01
CA VAL A 130 -11.45 24.67 -13.42
C VAL A 130 -11.06 26.12 -13.11
N ALA A 131 -12.02 27.04 -13.26
CA ALA A 131 -11.79 28.45 -12.99
C ALA A 131 -11.44 28.73 -11.52
N ASN A 132 -12.14 28.08 -10.60
CA ASN A 132 -11.88 28.25 -9.17
C ASN A 132 -10.58 27.57 -8.77
N LEU A 133 -10.31 26.36 -9.28
CA LEU A 133 -9.15 25.59 -8.86
C LEU A 133 -7.83 26.18 -9.41
N PHE A 134 -7.80 26.60 -10.67
CA PHE A 134 -6.57 26.94 -11.38
C PHE A 134 -6.42 28.41 -11.72
N TYR A 135 -7.30 28.94 -12.56
CA TYR A 135 -7.21 30.34 -13.01
C TYR A 135 -8.56 30.76 -13.51
N ASN A 136 -8.98 32.01 -13.33
CA ASN A 136 -10.21 32.54 -13.89
C ASN A 136 -9.88 33.50 -15.05
N MET A 137 -10.28 33.16 -16.29
CA MET A 137 -9.99 34.01 -17.46
C MET A 137 -10.70 35.38 -17.40
N ALA A 138 -11.88 35.44 -16.80
CA ALA A 138 -12.68 36.67 -16.76
C ALA A 138 -12.12 37.67 -15.75
N SER A 139 -11.71 37.22 -14.57
CA SER A 139 -11.11 38.08 -13.54
C SER A 139 -9.59 38.19 -13.60
N ARG A 140 -8.91 37.37 -14.43
CA ARG A 140 -7.44 37.24 -14.52
C ARG A 140 -6.78 36.94 -13.16
N GLN A 141 -7.46 36.18 -12.32
CA GLN A 141 -6.94 35.79 -11.00
C GLN A 141 -6.58 34.31 -10.98
N ILE A 142 -5.49 34.01 -10.27
CA ILE A 142 -5.07 32.63 -10.00
C ILE A 142 -6.09 32.01 -9.03
N GLY A 143 -6.41 30.74 -9.26
CA GLY A 143 -7.31 29.96 -8.44
C GLY A 143 -6.63 29.42 -7.18
N LEU A 144 -7.30 28.47 -6.53
CA LEU A 144 -6.89 27.91 -5.25
C LEU A 144 -5.44 27.40 -5.23
N VAL A 145 -4.97 26.74 -6.29
CA VAL A 145 -3.62 26.14 -6.31
C VAL A 145 -2.47 27.17 -6.28
N GLY A 146 -2.75 28.44 -6.55
CA GLY A 146 -1.76 29.52 -6.40
C GLY A 146 -1.85 30.28 -5.08
N MET A 147 -2.91 30.07 -4.30
CA MET A 147 -3.17 30.80 -3.05
C MET A 147 -2.88 29.98 -1.79
N TRP A 148 -3.03 28.65 -1.89
CA TRP A 148 -2.97 27.73 -0.75
C TRP A 148 -1.76 26.80 -0.82
N ASP A 149 -1.23 26.40 0.34
CA ASP A 149 -0.17 25.40 0.41
C ASP A 149 -0.72 23.97 0.24
N VAL A 150 -1.97 23.76 0.65
CA VAL A 150 -2.71 22.49 0.52
C VAL A 150 -4.15 22.77 0.06
N VAL A 151 -4.58 22.03 -0.96
CA VAL A 151 -5.98 21.97 -1.40
C VAL A 151 -6.47 20.54 -1.21
N ALA A 152 -7.34 20.34 -0.22
CA ALA A 152 -7.91 19.05 0.12
C ALA A 152 -9.35 18.92 -0.38
N PHE A 153 -9.67 17.83 -1.04
CA PHE A 153 -11.01 17.49 -1.49
C PHE A 153 -11.61 16.49 -0.51
N ASP A 154 -12.64 16.91 0.22
CA ASP A 154 -13.44 15.98 1.03
C ASP A 154 -14.48 15.28 0.16
N GLU A 155 -14.85 14.07 0.56
CA GLU A 155 -15.82 13.23 -0.14
C GLU A 155 -15.55 13.11 -1.65
N VAL A 156 -14.39 12.52 -2.00
CA VAL A 156 -13.95 12.39 -3.41
C VAL A 156 -15.02 11.84 -4.37
N ALA A 157 -15.91 10.96 -3.89
CA ALA A 157 -17.01 10.40 -4.67
C ALA A 157 -17.99 11.45 -5.20
N GLY A 158 -18.10 12.60 -4.52
CA GLY A 158 -18.96 13.70 -4.90
C GLY A 158 -18.31 14.69 -5.88
N ILE A 159 -17.03 14.54 -6.23
CA ILE A 159 -16.34 15.49 -7.11
C ILE A 159 -16.98 15.45 -8.51
N THR A 160 -17.46 16.61 -8.95
CA THR A 160 -18.00 16.84 -10.29
C THR A 160 -17.32 18.05 -10.90
N PHE A 161 -16.78 17.88 -12.11
CA PHE A 161 -16.25 18.97 -12.91
C PHE A 161 -17.27 19.36 -13.96
N LYS A 162 -17.66 20.64 -14.00
CA LYS A 162 -18.52 21.17 -15.06
C LYS A 162 -17.78 21.23 -16.41
N ASP A 163 -16.46 21.42 -16.35
CA ASP A 163 -15.59 21.53 -17.51
C ASP A 163 -15.01 20.15 -17.87
N LYS A 164 -15.07 19.77 -19.16
CA LYS A 164 -14.55 18.48 -19.64
C LYS A 164 -13.03 18.34 -19.46
N ASP A 165 -12.30 19.45 -19.44
CA ASP A 165 -10.82 19.46 -19.41
C ASP A 165 -10.24 19.50 -17.99
N GLY A 166 -11.08 19.55 -16.94
CA GLY A 166 -10.60 19.79 -15.57
C GLY A 166 -9.66 18.71 -15.04
N VAL A 167 -9.95 17.44 -15.33
CA VAL A 167 -9.08 16.32 -14.95
C VAL A 167 -7.75 16.37 -15.71
N GLN A 168 -7.74 16.82 -16.96
CA GLN A 168 -6.51 16.96 -17.75
C GLN A 168 -5.58 18.03 -17.17
N ILE A 169 -6.13 19.20 -16.82
CA ILE A 169 -5.36 20.28 -16.19
C ILE A 169 -4.81 19.84 -14.83
N MET A 170 -5.59 19.08 -14.06
CA MET A 170 -5.10 18.48 -12.82
C MET A 170 -3.95 17.50 -13.05
N LYS A 171 -4.01 16.66 -14.08
CA LYS A 171 -2.91 15.75 -14.42
C LYS A 171 -1.61 16.50 -14.69
N ASP A 172 -1.69 17.58 -15.46
CA ASP A 172 -0.54 18.41 -15.79
C ASP A 172 0.01 19.10 -14.52
N TYR A 173 -0.87 19.70 -13.72
CA TYR A 173 -0.48 20.35 -12.47
C TYR A 173 0.14 19.39 -11.44
N MET A 174 -0.43 18.20 -11.26
CA MET A 174 0.09 17.19 -10.35
C MET A 174 1.41 16.58 -10.84
N ALA A 175 1.74 16.75 -12.13
CA ALA A 175 2.98 16.29 -12.73
C ALA A 175 4.14 17.26 -12.52
N SER A 176 3.90 18.54 -12.75
CA SER A 176 4.95 19.56 -12.86
C SER A 176 4.85 20.68 -11.82
N GLY A 177 3.76 20.75 -11.05
CA GLY A 177 3.46 21.93 -10.23
C GLY A 177 3.11 23.17 -11.06
N SER A 178 2.84 23.01 -12.35
CA SER A 178 2.48 24.11 -13.25
C SER A 178 1.32 23.72 -14.16
N PHE A 179 0.58 24.72 -14.64
CA PHE A 179 -0.50 24.50 -15.58
C PHE A 179 -0.53 25.61 -16.62
N SER A 180 -0.97 25.26 -17.83
CA SER A 180 -1.06 26.19 -18.96
C SER A 180 -2.51 26.61 -19.16
N ARG A 181 -2.76 27.92 -19.19
CA ARG A 181 -4.07 28.45 -19.58
C ARG A 181 -3.90 29.74 -20.39
N GLY A 182 -4.16 29.66 -21.70
CA GLY A 182 -3.84 30.76 -22.62
C GLY A 182 -2.40 30.67 -23.13
N ARG A 183 -1.63 31.76 -23.07
CA ARG A 183 -0.24 31.82 -23.56
C ARG A 183 0.83 31.69 -22.47
N ASP A 184 0.43 31.79 -21.20
CA ASP A 184 1.36 31.79 -20.06
C ASP A 184 1.24 30.50 -19.24
N SER A 185 2.39 29.98 -18.79
CA SER A 185 2.46 28.89 -17.81
C SER A 185 2.47 29.48 -16.41
N ILE A 186 1.58 28.99 -15.54
CA ILE A 186 1.46 29.44 -14.16
C ILE A 186 2.00 28.34 -13.25
N GLU A 187 2.95 28.68 -12.38
CA GLU A 187 3.47 27.78 -11.35
C GLU A 187 2.66 27.91 -10.05
N GLY A 188 2.42 26.78 -9.38
CA GLY A 188 1.75 26.72 -8.09
C GLY A 188 2.37 25.66 -7.20
N LYS A 189 2.46 25.93 -5.89
CA LYS A 189 3.11 25.02 -4.94
C LYS A 189 2.13 24.13 -4.17
N ALA A 190 0.82 24.32 -4.36
CA ALA A 190 -0.21 23.60 -3.63
C ALA A 190 -0.10 22.07 -3.77
N SER A 191 -0.21 21.38 -2.64
CA SER A 191 -0.37 19.93 -2.59
C SER A 191 -1.84 19.56 -2.74
N MET A 192 -2.16 18.54 -3.54
CA MET A 192 -3.54 18.06 -3.70
C MET A 192 -3.81 16.83 -2.84
N VAL A 193 -4.82 16.91 -1.98
CA VAL A 193 -5.20 15.83 -1.07
C VAL A 193 -6.59 15.34 -1.41
N PHE A 194 -6.78 14.04 -1.54
CA PHE A 194 -8.07 13.43 -1.87
C PHE A 194 -8.55 12.54 -0.73
N VAL A 195 -9.59 12.97 -0.03
CA VAL A 195 -10.14 12.26 1.13
C VAL A 195 -11.49 11.63 0.78
N GLY A 196 -11.63 10.33 1.07
CA GLY A 196 -12.83 9.60 0.68
C GLY A 196 -13.23 8.49 1.63
N ASN A 197 -14.45 8.01 1.43
CA ASN A 197 -15.01 6.92 2.20
C ASN A 197 -15.01 5.62 1.40
N ILE A 198 -14.65 4.54 2.08
CA ILE A 198 -14.82 3.18 1.59
C ILE A 198 -16.07 2.59 2.27
N ASN A 199 -17.02 2.12 1.46
CA ASN A 199 -18.30 1.58 1.95
C ASN A 199 -18.35 0.05 2.02
N GLN A 200 -17.30 -0.64 1.56
CA GLN A 200 -17.16 -2.11 1.55
C GLN A 200 -15.91 -2.51 2.35
N SER A 201 -15.77 -3.78 2.72
CA SER A 201 -14.50 -4.21 3.31
C SER A 201 -13.37 -4.10 2.27
N VAL A 202 -12.16 -3.81 2.75
CA VAL A 202 -10.95 -3.77 1.91
C VAL A 202 -10.75 -5.10 1.21
N GLU A 203 -10.95 -6.20 1.93
CA GLU A 203 -10.86 -7.56 1.37
C GLU A 203 -11.81 -7.78 0.19
N THR A 204 -13.07 -7.34 0.32
CA THR A 204 -14.03 -7.44 -0.79
C THR A 204 -13.60 -6.57 -1.96
N LEU A 205 -13.23 -5.30 -1.73
CA LEU A 205 -12.80 -4.38 -2.78
C LEU A 205 -11.57 -4.88 -3.55
N VAL A 206 -10.60 -5.45 -2.83
CA VAL A 206 -9.39 -6.01 -3.45
C VAL A 206 -9.74 -7.21 -4.32
N LYS A 207 -10.74 -8.03 -3.96
CA LYS A 207 -11.17 -9.21 -4.72
C LYS A 207 -12.08 -8.87 -5.90
N THR A 208 -12.95 -7.87 -5.78
CA THR A 208 -13.99 -7.57 -6.79
C THR A 208 -13.66 -6.39 -7.68
N SER A 209 -12.74 -5.51 -7.28
CA SER A 209 -12.43 -4.26 -7.98
C SER A 209 -11.03 -3.74 -7.57
N HIS A 210 -10.91 -2.45 -7.27
CA HIS A 210 -9.69 -1.75 -6.87
C HIS A 210 -9.97 -0.73 -5.75
N LEU A 211 -8.94 -0.39 -4.98
CA LEU A 211 -9.04 0.51 -3.82
C LEU A 211 -9.31 1.98 -4.19
N LEU A 212 -9.24 2.34 -5.47
CA LEU A 212 -9.56 3.67 -6.00
C LEU A 212 -10.99 3.78 -6.55
N ALA A 213 -11.79 2.72 -6.44
CA ALA A 213 -13.18 2.68 -6.90
C ALA A 213 -14.11 3.76 -6.30
N PRO A 214 -13.85 4.32 -5.09
CA PRO A 214 -14.65 5.44 -4.59
C PRO A 214 -14.55 6.75 -5.39
N PHE A 215 -13.58 6.89 -6.29
CA PHE A 215 -13.50 8.07 -7.15
C PHE A 215 -14.63 8.08 -8.21
N PRO A 216 -15.06 9.27 -8.68
CA PRO A 216 -16.07 9.36 -9.74
C PRO A 216 -15.58 8.67 -11.01
N ALA A 217 -16.49 8.02 -11.75
CA ALA A 217 -16.13 7.30 -12.98
C ALA A 217 -15.35 8.14 -14.00
N ALA A 218 -15.64 9.45 -14.08
CA ALA A 218 -14.93 10.39 -14.95
C ALA A 218 -13.46 10.66 -14.54
N MET A 219 -13.07 10.29 -13.32
CA MET A 219 -11.71 10.43 -12.78
C MET A 219 -10.97 9.09 -12.64
N ILE A 220 -11.64 7.96 -12.94
CA ILE A 220 -10.97 6.65 -12.95
C ILE A 220 -10.10 6.59 -14.22
N ASP A 221 -8.87 7.04 -14.07
CA ASP A 221 -7.88 7.18 -15.14
C ASP A 221 -6.49 6.83 -14.60
N THR A 222 -5.79 5.89 -15.25
CA THR A 222 -4.48 5.43 -14.79
C THR A 222 -3.46 6.56 -14.77
N ALA A 223 -3.48 7.44 -15.78
CA ALA A 223 -2.57 8.59 -15.85
C ALA A 223 -2.82 9.60 -14.72
N PHE A 224 -4.06 9.76 -14.26
CA PHE A 224 -4.39 10.60 -13.10
C PHE A 224 -3.88 9.97 -11.80
N PHE A 225 -4.23 8.72 -11.54
CA PHE A 225 -3.84 8.05 -10.29
C PHE A 225 -2.33 7.81 -10.17
N ASP A 226 -1.62 7.66 -11.28
CA ASP A 226 -0.16 7.53 -11.29
C ASP A 226 0.56 8.81 -10.81
N ARG A 227 -0.15 9.95 -10.70
CA ARG A 227 0.36 11.19 -10.09
C ARG A 227 0.20 11.27 -8.57
N PHE A 228 -0.38 10.26 -7.92
CA PHE A 228 -0.38 10.18 -6.46
C PHE A 228 0.95 9.68 -5.93
N HIS A 229 1.56 10.42 -5.03
CA HIS A 229 2.80 10.05 -4.37
C HIS A 229 2.56 8.94 -3.34
N ALA A 230 1.39 8.93 -2.69
CA ALA A 230 1.03 7.94 -1.69
C ALA A 230 -0.48 7.64 -1.67
N TYR A 231 -0.80 6.41 -1.24
CA TYR A 231 -2.12 6.01 -0.78
C TYR A 231 -2.04 5.72 0.73
N ILE A 232 -2.71 6.53 1.55
CA ILE A 232 -2.81 6.31 2.99
C ILE A 232 -3.98 5.34 3.28
N PRO A 233 -3.74 4.18 3.92
CA PRO A 233 -4.77 3.18 4.20
C PRO A 233 -5.64 3.64 5.38
N GLY A 234 -6.65 4.46 5.11
CA GLY A 234 -7.50 5.05 6.14
C GLY A 234 -8.31 4.01 6.96
N TRP A 235 -8.38 2.75 6.52
CA TRP A 235 -8.95 1.63 7.28
C TRP A 235 -8.07 1.14 8.43
N GLU A 236 -6.78 1.43 8.42
CA GLU A 236 -5.85 1.11 9.51
C GLU A 236 -5.85 2.20 10.60
N ILE A 237 -6.58 3.30 10.38
CA ILE A 237 -6.78 4.35 11.36
C ILE A 237 -8.10 4.06 12.10
N PRO A 238 -8.08 3.91 13.44
CA PRO A 238 -9.29 3.61 14.18
C PRO A 238 -10.29 4.76 14.08
N LYS A 239 -11.57 4.45 14.25
CA LYS A 239 -12.62 5.47 14.37
C LYS A 239 -12.34 6.33 15.59
N MET A 240 -12.44 7.64 15.43
CA MET A 240 -12.16 8.62 16.46
C MET A 240 -13.07 8.41 17.67
N ARG A 241 -12.44 8.37 18.85
CA ARG A 241 -13.04 8.22 20.18
C ARG A 241 -12.39 9.26 21.10
N PRO A 242 -13.06 9.68 22.19
CA PRO A 242 -12.50 10.63 23.15
C PRO A 242 -11.08 10.30 23.61
N GLU A 243 -10.77 9.02 23.79
CA GLU A 243 -9.44 8.52 24.20
C GLU A 243 -8.33 8.78 23.18
N PHE A 244 -8.64 9.01 21.91
CA PHE A 244 -7.65 9.35 20.89
C PHE A 244 -7.32 10.84 20.82
N PHE A 245 -8.04 11.69 21.57
CA PHE A 245 -7.78 13.12 21.61
C PHE A 245 -6.95 13.49 22.84
N THR A 246 -5.94 14.33 22.65
CA THR A 246 -5.07 14.76 23.74
C THR A 246 -5.64 15.96 24.49
N ASN A 247 -5.42 16.01 25.80
CA ASN A 247 -5.57 17.20 26.64
C ASN A 247 -4.21 17.67 27.20
N ARG A 248 -3.12 17.19 26.59
CA ARG A 248 -1.74 17.51 26.97
C ARG A 248 -1.19 18.63 26.08
N TYR A 249 0.01 19.07 26.41
CA TYR A 249 0.72 20.09 25.64
C TYR A 249 1.15 19.58 24.27
N GLY A 250 1.03 20.46 23.28
CA GLY A 250 1.58 20.34 21.94
C GLY A 250 1.97 21.74 21.44
N LEU A 251 2.52 21.81 20.22
CA LEU A 251 2.77 23.09 19.57
C LEU A 251 1.44 23.76 19.22
N ILE A 252 1.39 25.08 19.39
CA ILE A 252 0.23 25.88 18.98
C ILE A 252 0.12 25.81 17.45
N THR A 253 -1.12 25.72 16.95
CA THR A 253 -1.42 25.51 15.52
C THR A 253 -0.67 26.46 14.58
N ASP A 254 -0.61 27.76 14.89
CA ASP A 254 0.08 28.74 14.05
C ASP A 254 1.60 28.51 14.00
N TYR A 255 2.20 28.11 15.12
CA TYR A 255 3.61 27.76 15.21
C TYR A 255 3.91 26.50 14.39
N LEU A 256 3.07 25.46 14.52
CA LEU A 256 3.19 24.23 13.74
C LEU A 256 3.03 24.51 12.23
N ALA A 257 2.07 25.36 11.86
CA ALA A 257 1.81 25.71 10.47
C ALA A 257 2.99 26.45 9.83
N GLU A 258 3.55 27.45 10.50
CA GLU A 258 4.73 28.17 9.99
C GLU A 258 6.00 27.30 10.00
N TYR A 259 6.20 26.45 11.02
CA TYR A 259 7.23 25.41 10.99
C TYR A 259 7.13 24.55 9.72
N MET A 260 5.96 23.96 9.46
CA MET A 260 5.79 23.09 8.30
C MET A 260 6.00 23.84 6.98
N ARG A 261 5.57 25.11 6.93
CA ARG A 261 5.71 25.97 5.76
C ARG A 261 7.16 26.34 5.47
N GLU A 262 7.95 26.65 6.48
CA GLU A 262 9.40 26.87 6.33
C GLU A 262 10.11 25.61 5.82
N MET A 263 9.68 24.41 6.26
CA MET A 263 10.23 23.15 5.76
C MET A 263 9.96 22.90 4.27
N ARG A 264 8.95 23.54 3.67
CA ARG A 264 8.70 23.47 2.20
C ARG A 264 9.82 24.09 1.37
N LYS A 265 10.65 24.95 1.97
CA LYS A 265 11.80 25.59 1.31
C LYS A 265 13.03 24.70 1.26
N ARG A 266 13.03 23.61 2.04
CA ARG A 266 14.12 22.62 2.12
C ARG A 266 13.79 21.40 1.26
N SER A 267 14.77 20.57 0.95
CA SER A 267 14.56 19.29 0.26
C SER A 267 15.49 18.24 0.85
N PHE A 268 14.95 17.06 1.14
CA PHE A 268 15.70 15.87 1.58
C PHE A 268 15.53 14.72 0.58
N SER A 269 15.28 15.03 -0.69
CA SER A 269 14.99 14.03 -1.74
C SER A 269 16.19 13.13 -2.09
N ASP A 270 17.39 13.55 -1.73
CA ASP A 270 18.69 12.87 -1.90
C ASP A 270 19.08 12.03 -0.68
N ALA A 271 18.32 12.07 0.42
CA ALA A 271 18.64 11.35 1.66
C ALA A 271 18.79 9.84 1.45
N ILE A 272 18.02 9.27 0.52
CA ILE A 272 18.07 7.85 0.15
C ILE A 272 19.47 7.49 -0.38
N ASP A 273 20.03 8.30 -1.27
CA ASP A 273 21.25 7.96 -2.03
C ASP A 273 22.48 7.81 -1.14
N LYS A 274 22.46 8.42 0.05
CA LYS A 274 23.53 8.29 1.05
C LYS A 274 23.68 6.86 1.55
N PHE A 275 22.59 6.08 1.57
CA PHE A 275 22.53 4.80 2.28
C PHE A 275 21.97 3.64 1.45
N PHE A 276 21.10 3.93 0.48
CA PHE A 276 20.37 2.92 -0.27
C PHE A 276 20.28 3.27 -1.75
N LYS A 277 20.01 2.25 -2.57
CA LYS A 277 19.65 2.37 -3.98
C LYS A 277 18.25 1.79 -4.20
N LEU A 278 17.43 2.43 -5.04
CA LEU A 278 16.11 1.90 -5.38
C LEU A 278 16.24 0.74 -6.39
N GLY A 279 15.41 -0.28 -6.25
CA GLY A 279 15.34 -1.42 -7.15
C GLY A 279 14.84 -1.08 -8.55
N ASN A 280 15.02 -2.01 -9.49
CA ASN A 280 14.86 -1.73 -10.92
C ASN A 280 13.39 -1.65 -11.39
N ASN A 281 12.45 -2.13 -10.60
CA ASN A 281 11.01 -2.12 -10.95
C ASN A 281 10.33 -0.79 -10.60
N LEU A 282 11.04 0.18 -10.00
CA LEU A 282 10.51 1.52 -9.77
C LEU A 282 10.74 2.38 -11.03
N ASN A 283 9.65 2.79 -11.69
CA ASN A 283 9.75 3.74 -12.79
C ASN A 283 10.06 5.16 -12.28
N GLN A 284 10.31 6.11 -13.18
CA GLN A 284 10.67 7.49 -12.77
C GLN A 284 9.62 8.15 -11.86
N ARG A 285 8.32 7.91 -12.09
CA ARG A 285 7.25 8.46 -11.24
C ARG A 285 7.22 7.79 -9.87
N ASP A 286 7.48 6.48 -9.81
CA ASP A 286 7.64 5.74 -8.55
C ASP A 286 8.82 6.26 -7.74
N VAL A 287 9.97 6.49 -8.39
CA VAL A 287 11.16 7.08 -7.77
C VAL A 287 10.86 8.46 -7.21
N ILE A 288 10.18 9.33 -7.97
CA ILE A 288 9.78 10.67 -7.50
C ILE A 288 8.83 10.54 -6.31
N ALA A 289 7.81 9.68 -6.40
CA ALA A 289 6.85 9.46 -5.32
C ALA A 289 7.50 9.00 -4.01
N VAL A 290 8.39 8.01 -4.09
CA VAL A 290 9.12 7.49 -2.93
C VAL A 290 10.05 8.55 -2.35
N ARG A 291 10.87 9.22 -3.17
CA ARG A 291 11.79 10.27 -2.70
C ARG A 291 11.08 11.41 -1.99
N ARG A 292 9.96 11.87 -2.53
CA ARG A 292 9.19 12.97 -1.93
C ARG A 292 8.49 12.55 -0.64
N THR A 293 8.04 11.30 -0.56
CA THR A 293 7.46 10.75 0.68
C THR A 293 8.54 10.62 1.76
N VAL A 294 9.73 10.09 1.44
CA VAL A 294 10.87 10.06 2.36
C VAL A 294 11.28 11.46 2.80
N SER A 295 11.40 12.40 1.86
CA SER A 295 11.74 13.80 2.15
C SER A 295 10.72 14.43 3.11
N GLY A 296 9.42 14.25 2.86
CA GLY A 296 8.38 14.76 3.74
C GLY A 296 8.40 14.17 5.15
N LEU A 297 8.58 12.85 5.26
CA LEU A 297 8.72 12.16 6.53
C LEU A 297 9.94 12.65 7.32
N LEU A 298 11.09 12.78 6.66
CA LEU A 298 12.31 13.29 7.28
C LEU A 298 12.19 14.77 7.66
N LYS A 299 11.51 15.62 6.87
CA LYS A 299 11.26 17.02 7.23
C LYS A 299 10.42 17.17 8.50
N LEU A 300 9.50 16.23 8.74
CA LEU A 300 8.69 16.21 9.97
C LEU A 300 9.51 15.65 11.14
N MET A 301 10.20 14.53 10.94
CA MET A 301 10.84 13.79 12.05
C MET A 301 12.28 14.20 12.34
N HIS A 302 13.02 14.72 11.36
CA HIS A 302 14.42 15.14 11.42
C HIS A 302 14.60 16.49 10.68
N PRO A 303 13.88 17.54 11.11
CA PRO A 303 13.84 18.83 10.39
C PRO A 303 15.20 19.53 10.27
N ASP A 304 16.13 19.22 11.18
CA ASP A 304 17.52 19.67 11.20
C ASP A 304 18.43 18.95 10.20
N GLY A 305 17.93 17.87 9.56
CA GLY A 305 18.69 17.06 8.63
C GLY A 305 19.64 16.05 9.30
N ALA A 306 19.60 15.94 10.63
CA ALA A 306 20.36 14.94 11.38
C ALA A 306 19.56 13.63 11.46
N TYR A 307 19.70 12.79 10.44
CA TYR A 307 19.09 11.46 10.37
C TYR A 307 20.17 10.39 10.18
N SER A 308 19.95 9.24 10.80
CA SER A 308 20.80 8.05 10.64
C SER A 308 20.38 7.21 9.42
N LYS A 309 21.19 6.22 9.06
CA LYS A 309 20.84 5.18 8.07
C LYS A 309 19.50 4.51 8.40
N GLU A 310 19.28 4.21 9.69
CA GLU A 310 18.07 3.57 10.18
C GLU A 310 16.84 4.47 10.03
N ASP A 311 16.97 5.77 10.32
CA ASP A 311 15.88 6.74 10.15
C ASP A 311 15.45 6.85 8.68
N VAL A 312 16.42 6.86 7.75
CA VAL A 312 16.14 6.85 6.32
C VAL A 312 15.50 5.52 5.91
N ARG A 313 15.99 4.39 6.42
CA ARG A 313 15.47 3.05 6.11
C ARG A 313 13.99 2.92 6.44
N VAL A 314 13.58 3.29 7.66
CA VAL A 314 12.17 3.18 8.06
C VAL A 314 11.25 4.10 7.24
N CYS A 315 11.72 5.32 6.91
CA CYS A 315 10.99 6.23 6.03
C CYS A 315 10.87 5.65 4.62
N LEU A 316 11.95 5.04 4.11
CA LEU A 316 12.00 4.42 2.79
C LEU A 316 11.06 3.22 2.68
N THR A 317 11.10 2.30 3.64
CA THR A 317 10.19 1.14 3.68
C THR A 317 8.74 1.60 3.67
N TYR A 318 8.37 2.56 4.53
CA TYR A 318 7.01 3.07 4.57
C TYR A 318 6.62 3.80 3.28
N ALA A 319 7.51 4.64 2.73
CA ALA A 319 7.29 5.35 1.46
C ALA A 319 7.05 4.40 0.28
N MET A 320 7.80 3.30 0.22
CA MET A 320 7.59 2.24 -0.77
C MET A 320 6.25 1.55 -0.58
N GLU A 321 5.85 1.23 0.65
CA GLU A 321 4.55 0.59 0.92
C GLU A 321 3.38 1.44 0.39
N VAL A 322 3.34 2.73 0.75
CA VAL A 322 2.23 3.61 0.36
C VAL A 322 2.21 3.93 -1.13
N ARG A 323 3.37 3.95 -1.81
CA ARG A 323 3.44 4.11 -3.27
C ARG A 323 3.13 2.80 -4.00
N ARG A 324 3.61 1.65 -3.51
CA ARG A 324 3.26 0.33 -4.05
C ARG A 324 1.76 0.14 -4.03
N ARG A 325 1.06 0.55 -2.97
CA ARG A 325 -0.41 0.49 -2.88
C ARG A 325 -1.11 1.22 -4.04
N VAL A 326 -0.58 2.36 -4.51
CA VAL A 326 -1.06 3.03 -5.73
C VAL A 326 -0.80 2.16 -6.97
N LYS A 327 0.42 1.65 -7.12
CA LYS A 327 0.83 0.83 -8.28
C LYS A 327 0.06 -0.48 -8.39
N GLU A 328 -0.27 -1.13 -7.28
CA GLU A 328 -1.13 -2.32 -7.26
C GLU A 328 -2.52 -2.01 -7.83
N GLN A 329 -3.06 -0.81 -7.58
CA GLN A 329 -4.35 -0.42 -8.16
C GLN A 329 -4.22 -0.09 -9.65
N LEU A 330 -3.11 0.53 -10.06
CA LEU A 330 -2.82 0.78 -11.47
C LEU A 330 -2.64 -0.52 -12.26
N LYS A 331 -1.99 -1.54 -11.68
CA LYS A 331 -1.91 -2.89 -12.25
C LYS A 331 -3.28 -3.51 -12.51
N LYS A 332 -4.22 -3.32 -11.57
CA LYS A 332 -5.61 -3.80 -11.75
C LYS A 332 -6.37 -3.05 -12.85
N LEU A 333 -6.10 -1.75 -13.01
CA LEU A 333 -6.80 -0.87 -13.96
C LEU A 333 -6.22 -0.91 -15.38
N GLY A 334 -4.89 -0.85 -15.50
CA GLY A 334 -4.15 -0.79 -16.77
C GLY A 334 -3.48 -2.09 -17.18
N GLY A 335 -3.59 -3.16 -16.38
CA GLY A 335 -3.08 -4.49 -16.71
C GLY A 335 -1.56 -4.51 -16.91
N LEU A 336 -1.13 -5.00 -18.08
CA LEU A 336 0.28 -5.21 -18.43
C LEU A 336 1.12 -3.92 -18.44
N GLU A 337 0.51 -2.73 -18.53
CA GLU A 337 1.27 -1.46 -18.48
C GLU A 337 1.93 -1.22 -17.12
N PHE A 338 1.41 -1.83 -16.04
CA PHE A 338 1.84 -1.60 -14.66
C PHE A 338 2.26 -2.88 -13.93
N PHE A 339 2.83 -3.87 -14.63
CA PHE A 339 3.20 -5.16 -14.03
C PHE A 339 4.38 -5.07 -13.04
N ASP A 340 5.25 -4.07 -13.21
CA ASP A 340 6.39 -3.77 -12.33
C ASP A 340 5.92 -3.20 -10.97
N VAL A 341 5.55 -4.11 -10.07
CA VAL A 341 5.09 -3.78 -8.71
C VAL A 341 6.00 -4.31 -7.61
N ASN A 342 7.07 -5.03 -7.97
CA ASN A 342 8.04 -5.58 -7.04
C ASN A 342 8.98 -4.48 -6.53
N PHE A 343 8.48 -3.65 -5.62
CA PHE A 343 9.25 -2.56 -5.04
C PHE A 343 10.31 -3.12 -4.10
N SER A 344 11.55 -2.71 -4.32
CA SER A 344 12.69 -3.08 -3.49
C SER A 344 13.69 -1.92 -3.36
N TYR A 345 14.54 -1.99 -2.34
CA TYR A 345 15.73 -1.15 -2.21
C TYR A 345 16.94 -2.01 -1.82
N ILE A 346 18.13 -1.55 -2.19
CA ILE A 346 19.40 -2.21 -1.94
C ILE A 346 20.18 -1.37 -0.94
N ASP A 347 20.75 -2.01 0.08
CA ASP A 347 21.66 -1.36 1.02
C ASP A 347 23.04 -1.14 0.37
N ASN A 348 23.54 0.10 0.41
CA ASN A 348 24.81 0.43 -0.26
C ASN A 348 26.04 -0.21 0.43
N GLU A 349 25.94 -0.59 1.70
CA GLU A 349 27.03 -1.20 2.45
C GLU A 349 26.99 -2.73 2.36
N THR A 350 25.83 -3.35 2.56
CA THR A 350 25.70 -4.82 2.55
C THR A 350 25.41 -5.40 1.17
N LEU A 351 24.96 -4.56 0.22
CA LEU A 351 24.46 -4.96 -1.10
C LEU A 351 23.24 -5.89 -1.05
N GLU A 352 22.60 -6.04 0.10
CA GLU A 352 21.39 -6.82 0.27
C GLU A 352 20.18 -6.08 -0.29
N GLU A 353 19.32 -6.79 -1.02
CA GLU A 353 18.08 -6.26 -1.60
C GLU A 353 16.88 -6.61 -0.72
N PHE A 354 16.13 -5.59 -0.32
CA PHE A 354 14.95 -5.69 0.53
C PHE A 354 13.70 -5.38 -0.27
N PHE A 355 12.77 -6.34 -0.35
CA PHE A 355 11.47 -6.17 -1.00
C PHE A 355 10.41 -5.66 -0.01
N VAL A 356 9.57 -4.73 -0.47
CA VAL A 356 8.52 -4.10 0.35
C VAL A 356 7.16 -4.50 -0.17
N SER A 357 6.41 -5.31 0.59
CA SER A 357 5.05 -5.74 0.25
C SER A 357 3.98 -4.77 0.80
N VAL A 358 2.72 -4.98 0.42
CA VAL A 358 1.57 -4.27 1.03
C VAL A 358 0.65 -5.29 1.71
N PRO A 359 0.09 -5.00 2.91
CA PRO A 359 -0.77 -5.96 3.61
C PRO A 359 -2.00 -6.41 2.80
N GLU A 360 -2.51 -5.54 1.94
CA GLU A 360 -3.70 -5.84 1.13
C GLU A 360 -3.42 -6.80 -0.03
N GLN A 361 -2.15 -7.14 -0.29
CA GLN A 361 -1.81 -8.28 -1.15
C GLN A 361 -2.10 -9.63 -0.50
N GLY A 362 -2.41 -9.67 0.79
CA GLY A 362 -2.66 -10.88 1.56
C GLY A 362 -3.96 -10.81 2.36
N GLY A 363 -5.10 -11.00 1.70
CA GLY A 363 -6.27 -11.48 2.43
C GLY A 363 -5.95 -12.86 3.00
N SER A 364 -5.48 -12.89 4.26
CA SER A 364 -4.76 -14.00 4.93
C SER A 364 -3.47 -14.43 4.22
N GLU A 365 -2.49 -14.95 4.96
CA GLU A 365 -1.44 -15.77 4.35
C GLU A 365 -2.08 -16.70 3.32
N LEU A 366 -1.53 -16.75 2.10
CA LEU A 366 -2.10 -17.55 1.01
C LEU A 366 -2.28 -19.03 1.42
N ILE A 367 -1.47 -19.47 2.38
CA ILE A 367 -1.58 -20.71 3.12
C ILE A 367 -2.06 -20.36 4.54
N PRO A 368 -3.35 -20.54 4.85
CA PRO A 368 -3.87 -20.19 6.16
C PRO A 368 -3.32 -21.10 7.27
N ALA A 369 -3.19 -20.55 8.48
CA ALA A 369 -2.99 -21.34 9.70
C ALA A 369 -4.21 -22.23 10.00
N GLY A 370 -3.99 -23.35 10.69
CA GLY A 370 -4.96 -24.40 10.96
C GLY A 370 -4.85 -25.60 10.03
N MET A 371 -5.46 -26.72 10.43
CA MET A 371 -5.49 -27.91 9.57
C MET A 371 -6.35 -27.65 8.33
N PRO A 372 -5.84 -27.92 7.12
CA PRO A 372 -6.65 -27.87 5.91
C PRO A 372 -7.73 -28.95 5.93
N LYS A 373 -8.74 -28.82 5.06
CA LYS A 373 -9.69 -29.91 4.82
C LYS A 373 -8.99 -31.05 4.05
N PRO A 374 -9.38 -32.32 4.25
CA PRO A 374 -8.93 -33.41 3.39
C PRO A 374 -9.12 -33.07 1.90
N GLY A 375 -8.12 -33.38 1.07
CA GLY A 375 -8.11 -33.04 -0.35
C GLY A 375 -7.65 -31.63 -0.70
N VAL A 376 -7.29 -30.80 0.30
CA VAL A 376 -6.70 -29.47 0.09
C VAL A 376 -5.18 -29.54 0.23
N VAL A 377 -4.45 -29.20 -0.83
CA VAL A 377 -2.97 -29.27 -0.88
C VAL A 377 -2.40 -28.00 -1.50
N HIS A 378 -1.36 -27.44 -0.89
CA HIS A 378 -0.61 -26.32 -1.45
C HIS A 378 0.69 -26.83 -2.09
N LEU A 379 1.05 -26.28 -3.25
CA LEU A 379 2.31 -26.57 -3.92
C LEU A 379 2.93 -25.29 -4.47
N VAL A 380 4.26 -25.26 -4.49
CA VAL A 380 5.04 -24.23 -5.17
C VAL A 380 5.78 -24.89 -6.33
N THR A 381 5.65 -24.31 -7.52
CA THR A 381 6.28 -24.82 -8.74
C THR A 381 6.42 -23.70 -9.76
N GLN A 382 7.26 -23.89 -10.78
CA GLN A 382 7.35 -22.98 -11.91
C GLN A 382 6.19 -23.20 -12.88
N ALA A 383 5.58 -22.10 -13.31
CA ALA A 383 4.67 -22.07 -14.45
C ALA A 383 5.43 -22.34 -15.77
N GLU A 384 4.70 -22.62 -16.85
CA GLU A 384 5.29 -22.73 -18.20
C GLU A 384 6.05 -21.45 -18.63
N SER A 385 5.75 -20.31 -18.01
CA SER A 385 6.44 -19.03 -18.20
C SER A 385 7.82 -18.96 -17.53
N GLY A 386 8.18 -19.94 -16.69
CA GLY A 386 9.39 -19.94 -15.87
C GLY A 386 9.26 -19.18 -14.54
N MET A 387 8.12 -18.53 -14.28
CA MET A 387 7.86 -17.86 -13.01
C MET A 387 7.43 -18.85 -11.93
N THR A 388 8.01 -18.75 -10.74
CA THR A 388 7.61 -19.54 -9.57
C THR A 388 6.28 -19.04 -9.02
N GLY A 389 5.31 -19.95 -8.88
CA GLY A 389 3.96 -19.66 -8.41
C GLY A 389 3.50 -20.59 -7.30
N LEU A 390 2.54 -20.11 -6.50
CA LEU A 390 1.81 -20.91 -5.52
C LEU A 390 0.46 -21.34 -6.10
N TYR A 391 0.17 -22.63 -5.95
CA TYR A 391 -1.06 -23.25 -6.38
C TYR A 391 -1.73 -23.95 -5.20
N ARG A 392 -3.06 -23.98 -5.19
CA ARG A 392 -3.88 -24.74 -4.24
C ARG A 392 -4.76 -25.71 -4.99
N PHE A 393 -4.69 -26.97 -4.62
CA PHE A 393 -5.59 -28.01 -5.09
C PHE A 393 -6.75 -28.14 -4.10
N GLU A 394 -7.96 -28.21 -4.63
CA GLU A 394 -9.18 -28.48 -3.88
C GLU A 394 -9.88 -29.69 -4.49
N THR A 395 -9.83 -30.83 -3.80
CA THR A 395 -10.39 -32.09 -4.30
C THR A 395 -11.71 -32.40 -3.61
N GLN A 396 -12.73 -32.70 -4.41
CA GLN A 396 -14.02 -33.22 -3.96
C GLN A 396 -14.16 -34.69 -4.35
N MET A 397 -14.75 -35.47 -3.45
CA MET A 397 -15.02 -36.90 -3.63
C MET A 397 -16.52 -37.16 -3.48
N THR A 398 -17.13 -37.79 -4.49
CA THR A 398 -18.54 -38.20 -4.48
C THR A 398 -18.65 -39.69 -4.75
N ALA A 399 -19.79 -40.32 -4.43
CA ALA A 399 -20.03 -41.71 -4.83
C ALA A 399 -20.10 -41.83 -6.36
N GLY A 400 -19.46 -42.84 -6.95
CA GLY A 400 -19.53 -43.11 -8.38
C GLY A 400 -18.53 -44.17 -8.83
N ASN A 401 -18.04 -44.07 -10.07
CA ASN A 401 -17.37 -45.20 -10.75
C ASN A 401 -15.87 -44.99 -11.04
N GLY A 402 -15.14 -44.31 -10.16
CA GLY A 402 -13.68 -44.13 -10.33
C GLY A 402 -13.28 -43.10 -11.40
N LYS A 403 -14.19 -42.20 -11.80
CA LYS A 403 -13.88 -41.11 -12.74
C LYS A 403 -13.15 -39.96 -12.06
N HIS A 404 -12.36 -39.24 -12.83
CA HIS A 404 -11.67 -38.03 -12.41
C HIS A 404 -11.91 -36.90 -13.39
N SER A 405 -12.02 -35.68 -12.88
CA SER A 405 -12.21 -34.47 -13.64
C SER A 405 -11.40 -33.32 -13.05
N VAL A 406 -10.90 -32.42 -13.91
CA VAL A 406 -10.04 -31.30 -13.53
C VAL A 406 -10.63 -29.99 -14.02
N SER A 407 -10.63 -28.97 -13.16
CA SER A 407 -10.99 -27.60 -13.49
C SER A 407 -9.93 -26.60 -12.99
N GLY A 408 -10.00 -25.34 -13.43
CA GLY A 408 -9.05 -24.28 -13.02
C GLY A 408 -7.80 -24.12 -13.91
N LEU A 409 -7.63 -24.96 -14.94
CA LEU A 409 -6.50 -24.93 -15.88
C LEU A 409 -6.85 -24.49 -17.31
N GLY A 410 -8.08 -24.01 -17.55
CA GLY A 410 -8.54 -23.57 -18.87
C GLY A 410 -8.37 -24.64 -19.96
N SER A 411 -7.85 -24.25 -21.11
CA SER A 411 -7.54 -25.12 -22.26
C SER A 411 -6.14 -25.73 -22.23
N ASN A 412 -5.34 -25.53 -21.17
CA ASN A 412 -3.98 -26.07 -21.11
C ASN A 412 -4.01 -27.60 -20.91
N THR A 413 -3.73 -28.33 -21.99
CA THR A 413 -3.74 -29.80 -22.02
C THR A 413 -2.56 -30.40 -21.28
N SER A 414 -1.38 -29.79 -21.33
CA SER A 414 -0.15 -30.29 -20.69
C SER A 414 -0.26 -30.30 -19.16
N ALA A 415 -0.78 -29.23 -18.57
CA ALA A 415 -1.02 -29.13 -17.14
C ALA A 415 -2.12 -30.11 -16.66
N LYS A 416 -3.16 -30.32 -17.49
CA LYS A 416 -4.17 -31.35 -17.23
C LYS A 416 -3.59 -32.76 -17.26
N GLU A 417 -2.65 -33.01 -18.17
CA GLU A 417 -1.95 -34.29 -18.26
C GLU A 417 -1.07 -34.55 -17.03
N ALA A 418 -0.41 -33.53 -16.47
CA ALA A 418 0.35 -33.66 -15.24
C ALA A 418 -0.50 -34.15 -14.05
N ILE A 419 -1.72 -33.63 -13.91
CA ILE A 419 -2.67 -34.09 -12.87
C ILE A 419 -3.14 -35.52 -13.18
N ARG A 420 -3.37 -35.83 -14.46
CA ARG A 420 -3.74 -37.18 -14.89
C ARG A 420 -2.67 -38.21 -14.53
N VAL A 421 -1.39 -37.89 -14.70
CA VAL A 421 -0.27 -38.73 -14.25
C VAL A 421 -0.36 -39.03 -12.75
N GLY A 422 -0.69 -38.02 -11.93
CA GLY A 422 -0.93 -38.19 -10.50
C GLY A 422 -2.07 -39.15 -10.19
N PHE A 423 -3.19 -39.02 -10.92
CA PHE A 423 -4.36 -39.88 -10.77
C PHE A 423 -4.13 -41.33 -11.24
N ASP A 424 -3.42 -41.52 -12.35
CA ASP A 424 -3.11 -42.87 -12.87
C ASP A 424 -2.12 -43.59 -11.94
N TYR A 425 -1.14 -42.86 -11.38
CA TYR A 425 -0.26 -43.41 -10.34
C TYR A 425 -1.05 -43.80 -9.08
N PHE A 426 -1.96 -42.92 -8.62
CA PHE A 426 -2.85 -43.18 -7.50
C PHE A 426 -3.64 -44.48 -7.69
N LYS A 427 -4.25 -44.69 -8.87
CA LYS A 427 -4.96 -45.94 -9.19
C LYS A 427 -4.07 -47.17 -9.13
N GLY A 428 -2.88 -47.11 -9.73
CA GLY A 428 -1.97 -48.25 -9.81
C GLY A 428 -1.31 -48.62 -8.48
N ASN A 429 -1.18 -47.65 -7.56
CA ASN A 429 -0.40 -47.80 -6.33
C ASN A 429 -1.21 -47.64 -5.04
N LEU A 430 -2.54 -47.48 -5.10
CA LEU A 430 -3.38 -47.27 -3.91
C LEU A 430 -3.18 -48.34 -2.83
N ASN A 431 -3.04 -49.62 -3.22
CA ASN A 431 -2.83 -50.72 -2.28
C ASN A 431 -1.53 -50.59 -1.45
N ARG A 432 -0.56 -49.80 -1.93
CA ARG A 432 0.68 -49.49 -1.21
C ARG A 432 0.49 -48.39 -0.16
N VAL A 433 -0.60 -47.63 -0.25
CA VAL A 433 -0.97 -46.56 0.68
C VAL A 433 -2.03 -47.06 1.67
N SER A 434 -3.07 -47.73 1.19
CA SER A 434 -4.14 -48.34 1.98
C SER A 434 -4.74 -49.55 1.28
N ALA A 435 -4.60 -50.73 1.88
CA ALA A 435 -5.15 -51.98 1.32
C ALA A 435 -6.69 -52.06 1.37
N ALA A 436 -7.33 -51.26 2.23
CA ALA A 436 -8.79 -51.28 2.41
C ALA A 436 -9.52 -50.27 1.52
N ALA A 437 -8.82 -49.25 1.03
CA ALA A 437 -9.45 -48.15 0.29
C ALA A 437 -9.69 -48.54 -1.18
N LYS A 438 -10.86 -48.20 -1.71
CA LYS A 438 -11.24 -48.48 -3.10
C LYS A 438 -11.53 -47.19 -3.83
N PHE A 439 -10.66 -46.81 -4.77
CA PHE A 439 -10.92 -45.60 -5.57
C PHE A 439 -12.12 -45.77 -6.51
N SER A 440 -12.44 -47.02 -6.90
CA SER A 440 -13.49 -47.35 -7.88
C SER A 440 -14.88 -46.93 -7.44
N ASP A 441 -15.10 -46.78 -6.14
CA ASP A 441 -16.41 -46.51 -5.54
C ASP A 441 -16.71 -45.00 -5.50
N HIS A 442 -15.76 -44.18 -5.97
CA HIS A 442 -15.79 -42.74 -5.86
C HIS A 442 -15.45 -42.03 -7.17
N GLU A 443 -16.03 -40.85 -7.40
CA GLU A 443 -15.61 -39.90 -8.42
C GLU A 443 -14.87 -38.74 -7.78
N TYR A 444 -13.85 -38.25 -8.48
CA TYR A 444 -12.95 -37.20 -8.01
C TYR A 444 -13.04 -35.98 -8.91
N HIS A 445 -13.24 -34.81 -8.32
CA HIS A 445 -13.13 -33.54 -9.01
C HIS A 445 -12.06 -32.69 -8.33
N LEU A 446 -10.96 -32.43 -9.04
CA LEU A 446 -9.84 -31.61 -8.57
C LEU A 446 -9.92 -30.24 -9.23
N HIS A 447 -10.09 -29.21 -8.41
CA HIS A 447 -10.03 -27.82 -8.84
C HIS A 447 -8.68 -27.21 -8.50
N VAL A 448 -8.03 -26.60 -9.48
CA VAL A 448 -6.76 -25.88 -9.30
C VAL A 448 -7.02 -24.40 -9.15
N VAL A 449 -6.56 -23.82 -8.05
CA VAL A 449 -6.55 -22.38 -7.80
C VAL A 449 -5.13 -21.88 -7.90
N GLU A 450 -4.88 -20.97 -8.84
CA GLU A 450 -3.61 -20.27 -8.93
C GLU A 450 -3.65 -18.99 -8.10
N LEU A 451 -2.69 -18.82 -7.18
CA LEU A 451 -2.73 -17.73 -6.20
C LEU A 451 -1.87 -16.52 -6.60
N HIS A 452 -0.95 -16.67 -7.56
CA HIS A 452 -0.05 -15.60 -8.02
C HIS A 452 -0.22 -15.18 -9.49
N ASN A 453 -1.16 -15.78 -10.23
CA ASN A 453 -1.39 -15.52 -11.67
C ASN A 453 -0.11 -15.66 -12.54
N THR A 454 0.73 -16.63 -12.23
CA THR A 454 1.96 -16.99 -12.96
C THR A 454 1.72 -17.83 -14.23
N GLY A 455 0.53 -18.40 -14.40
CA GLY A 455 0.14 -19.35 -15.45
C GLY A 455 0.11 -20.82 -14.99
N PRO A 456 -0.38 -21.73 -15.84
CA PRO A 456 -0.43 -23.16 -15.53
C PRO A 456 0.98 -23.79 -15.40
N SER A 457 1.09 -24.85 -14.59
CA SER A 457 2.32 -25.62 -14.41
C SER A 457 2.13 -27.09 -14.81
N THR A 458 3.20 -27.70 -15.33
CA THR A 458 3.27 -29.13 -15.70
C THR A 458 3.89 -30.01 -14.62
N ALA A 459 4.40 -29.43 -13.53
CA ALA A 459 5.08 -30.18 -12.47
C ALA A 459 4.16 -30.39 -11.24
N THR A 460 2.93 -30.82 -11.47
CA THR A 460 1.88 -30.87 -10.43
C THR A 460 1.44 -32.29 -10.02
N SER A 461 2.03 -33.32 -10.65
CA SER A 461 1.63 -34.72 -10.50
C SER A 461 1.71 -35.25 -9.07
N LEU A 462 2.76 -34.88 -8.31
CA LEU A 462 2.93 -35.33 -6.93
C LEU A 462 1.87 -34.73 -5.99
N ALA A 463 1.60 -33.43 -6.12
CA ALA A 463 0.56 -32.78 -5.33
C ALA A 463 -0.83 -33.37 -5.64
N ALA A 464 -1.09 -33.75 -6.89
CA ALA A 464 -2.33 -34.43 -7.27
C ALA A 464 -2.47 -35.79 -6.56
N LEU A 465 -1.40 -36.61 -6.53
CA LEU A 465 -1.40 -37.87 -5.79
C LEU A 465 -1.72 -37.66 -4.30
N ILE A 466 -1.06 -36.69 -3.66
CA ILE A 466 -1.26 -36.39 -2.24
C ILE A 466 -2.70 -35.92 -1.98
N ALA A 467 -3.25 -35.05 -2.83
CA ALA A 467 -4.62 -34.55 -2.69
C ALA A 467 -5.66 -35.69 -2.80
N LEU A 468 -5.46 -36.62 -3.75
CA LEU A 468 -6.32 -37.79 -3.94
C LEU A 468 -6.26 -38.76 -2.76
N CYS A 469 -5.05 -39.05 -2.25
CA CYS A 469 -4.88 -39.86 -1.05
C CYS A 469 -5.50 -39.19 0.19
N SER A 470 -5.31 -37.87 0.33
CA SER A 470 -5.84 -37.08 1.44
C SER A 470 -7.37 -37.15 1.52
N ILE A 471 -8.07 -36.92 0.40
CA ILE A 471 -9.54 -36.97 0.37
C ILE A 471 -10.07 -38.38 0.57
N LEU A 472 -9.47 -39.40 -0.09
CA LEU A 472 -9.92 -40.79 0.01
C LEU A 472 -9.76 -41.36 1.42
N LEU A 473 -8.68 -40.99 2.12
CA LEU A 473 -8.42 -41.44 3.48
C LEU A 473 -9.12 -40.56 4.54
N ALA A 474 -9.82 -39.50 4.12
CA ALA A 474 -10.37 -38.46 4.99
C ALA A 474 -9.33 -37.89 5.98
N LYS A 475 -8.06 -37.81 5.54
CA LYS A 475 -6.94 -37.31 6.35
C LYS A 475 -6.40 -36.03 5.75
N PRO A 476 -6.38 -34.90 6.48
CA PRO A 476 -5.80 -33.67 5.99
C PRO A 476 -4.28 -33.79 5.88
N VAL A 477 -3.68 -33.03 4.96
CA VAL A 477 -2.24 -32.81 4.99
C VAL A 477 -1.85 -31.99 6.22
N GLN A 478 -0.59 -32.08 6.61
CA GLN A 478 -0.07 -31.31 7.74
C GLN A 478 -0.31 -29.80 7.60
N GLU A 479 -0.53 -29.14 8.73
CA GLU A 479 -0.75 -27.69 8.80
C GLU A 479 0.41 -26.89 8.18
N GLN A 480 0.06 -25.85 7.43
CA GLN A 480 0.99 -24.93 6.76
C GLN A 480 2.07 -25.66 5.92
N MET A 481 1.72 -26.79 5.31
CA MET A 481 2.60 -27.59 4.45
C MET A 481 2.50 -27.18 2.98
N VAL A 482 3.68 -27.05 2.35
CA VAL A 482 3.85 -26.93 0.90
C VAL A 482 4.53 -28.17 0.34
N VAL A 483 3.98 -28.71 -0.75
CA VAL A 483 4.57 -29.80 -1.53
C VAL A 483 5.50 -29.22 -2.60
N LEU A 484 6.76 -29.65 -2.60
CA LEU A 484 7.74 -29.31 -3.62
C LEU A 484 8.11 -30.56 -4.42
N GLY A 485 8.44 -30.36 -5.70
CA GLY A 485 8.82 -31.44 -6.62
C GLY A 485 7.65 -32.05 -7.36
N SER A 486 7.97 -32.91 -8.33
CA SER A 486 6.97 -33.63 -9.14
C SER A 486 7.38 -35.08 -9.34
N MET A 487 6.52 -35.85 -10.01
CA MET A 487 6.80 -37.25 -10.32
C MET A 487 6.40 -37.63 -11.75
N THR A 488 7.01 -38.68 -12.27
CA THR A 488 6.60 -39.34 -13.52
C THR A 488 5.58 -40.45 -13.24
N LEU A 489 4.92 -40.96 -14.29
CA LEU A 489 3.97 -42.09 -14.18
C LEU A 489 4.62 -43.37 -13.62
N GLY A 490 5.93 -43.56 -13.84
CA GLY A 490 6.69 -44.68 -13.27
C GLY A 490 7.06 -44.50 -11.79
N GLY A 491 6.75 -43.34 -11.19
CA GLY A 491 7.09 -43.03 -9.81
C GLY A 491 8.49 -42.47 -9.59
N VAL A 492 9.17 -42.02 -10.66
CA VAL A 492 10.45 -41.31 -10.53
C VAL A 492 10.20 -39.89 -10.03
N ILE A 493 10.92 -39.46 -9.01
CA ILE A 493 10.82 -38.12 -8.43
C ILE A 493 11.72 -37.13 -9.19
N ASN A 494 11.13 -36.03 -9.64
CA ASN A 494 11.85 -34.93 -10.26
C ASN A 494 12.24 -33.89 -9.19
N PRO A 495 13.48 -33.35 -9.24
CA PRO A 495 13.93 -32.32 -8.32
C PRO A 495 13.16 -31.01 -8.51
N VAL A 496 13.19 -30.17 -7.47
CA VAL A 496 12.65 -28.81 -7.47
C VAL A 496 13.46 -27.92 -8.41
N GLN A 497 12.78 -27.15 -9.26
CA GLN A 497 13.41 -26.12 -10.07
C GLN A 497 13.52 -24.84 -9.22
N ASP A 498 14.75 -24.34 -9.04
CA ASP A 498 15.07 -23.19 -8.17
C ASP A 498 14.55 -23.34 -6.73
N LEU A 499 15.31 -24.08 -5.93
CA LEU A 499 14.95 -24.37 -4.54
C LEU A 499 14.88 -23.09 -3.69
N ALA A 500 15.78 -22.13 -3.91
CA ALA A 500 15.84 -20.89 -3.15
C ALA A 500 14.58 -20.05 -3.40
N ALA A 501 14.20 -19.82 -4.66
CA ALA A 501 12.98 -19.08 -4.99
C ALA A 501 11.72 -19.81 -4.50
N SER A 502 11.69 -21.14 -4.59
CA SER A 502 10.55 -21.95 -4.14
C SER A 502 10.34 -21.85 -2.62
N LEU A 503 11.42 -21.92 -1.83
CA LEU A 503 11.35 -21.77 -0.38
C LEU A 503 11.03 -20.33 0.03
N GLN A 504 11.55 -19.33 -0.69
CA GLN A 504 11.22 -17.93 -0.40
C GLN A 504 9.73 -17.68 -0.62
N LEU A 505 9.19 -18.12 -1.75
CA LEU A 505 7.76 -17.97 -2.04
C LEU A 505 6.88 -18.72 -1.03
N ALA A 506 7.30 -19.93 -0.63
CA ALA A 506 6.58 -20.69 0.40
C ALA A 506 6.54 -19.94 1.72
N PHE A 507 7.67 -19.33 2.13
CA PHE A 507 7.76 -18.55 3.36
C PHE A 507 6.85 -17.32 3.31
N ASP A 508 6.96 -16.54 2.23
CA ASP A 508 6.15 -15.33 2.02
C ASP A 508 4.64 -15.64 1.93
N SER A 509 4.30 -16.87 1.55
CA SER A 509 2.92 -17.37 1.47
C SER A 509 2.37 -17.92 2.79
N GLY A 510 3.17 -17.98 3.86
CA GLY A 510 2.78 -18.48 5.18
C GLY A 510 3.04 -19.97 5.42
N ALA A 511 3.91 -20.62 4.65
CA ALA A 511 4.29 -22.01 4.91
C ALA A 511 5.26 -22.11 6.10
N LYS A 512 5.07 -23.13 6.93
CA LYS A 512 6.02 -23.52 8.01
C LYS A 512 6.60 -24.91 7.82
N ARG A 513 5.97 -25.72 6.96
CA ARG A 513 6.40 -27.08 6.64
C ARG A 513 6.60 -27.20 5.14
N VAL A 514 7.66 -27.89 4.74
CA VAL A 514 7.92 -28.19 3.32
C VAL A 514 8.20 -29.67 3.15
N LEU A 515 7.54 -30.26 2.17
CA LEU A 515 7.80 -31.62 1.72
C LEU A 515 8.79 -31.53 0.55
N LEU A 516 10.00 -32.04 0.73
CA LEU A 516 11.14 -31.80 -0.17
C LEU A 516 11.71 -33.13 -0.71
N PRO A 517 11.94 -33.28 -2.02
CA PRO A 517 12.53 -34.50 -2.55
C PRO A 517 14.00 -34.64 -2.14
N MET A 518 14.41 -35.87 -1.81
CA MET A 518 15.82 -36.19 -1.54
C MET A 518 16.74 -35.84 -2.72
N SER A 519 16.23 -35.86 -3.96
CA SER A 519 16.99 -35.45 -5.15
C SER A 519 17.35 -33.97 -5.18
N SER A 520 16.66 -33.10 -4.42
CA SER A 520 17.00 -31.68 -4.25
C SER A 520 17.89 -31.39 -3.05
N ALA A 521 18.37 -32.42 -2.33
CA ALA A 521 19.28 -32.22 -1.20
C ALA A 521 20.60 -31.54 -1.61
N MET A 522 21.05 -31.75 -2.86
CA MET A 522 22.25 -31.10 -3.39
C MET A 522 22.10 -29.58 -3.60
N ASP A 523 20.86 -29.08 -3.72
CA ASP A 523 20.57 -27.67 -3.93
C ASP A 523 20.38 -26.90 -2.62
N ILE A 524 20.32 -27.58 -1.47
CA ILE A 524 20.16 -26.93 -0.14
C ILE A 524 21.23 -25.84 0.12
N PRO A 525 22.52 -26.03 -0.22
CA PRO A 525 23.52 -24.98 -0.04
C PRO A 525 23.26 -23.69 -0.83
N THR A 526 22.37 -23.71 -1.83
CA THR A 526 21.96 -22.51 -2.59
C THR A 526 20.96 -21.64 -1.83
N VAL A 527 20.35 -22.18 -0.76
CA VAL A 527 19.33 -21.51 0.04
C VAL A 527 20.00 -20.79 1.22
N PRO A 528 19.65 -19.51 1.49
CA PRO A 528 20.11 -18.82 2.69
C PRO A 528 19.76 -19.59 3.96
N ALA A 529 20.73 -19.75 4.87
CA ALA A 529 20.54 -20.53 6.10
C ALA A 529 19.39 -19.97 6.97
N GLU A 530 19.22 -18.66 6.99
CA GLU A 530 18.13 -17.97 7.71
C GLU A 530 16.74 -18.30 7.14
N LEU A 531 16.64 -18.59 5.85
CA LEU A 531 15.38 -19.01 5.23
C LEU A 531 15.12 -20.48 5.51
N PHE A 532 16.12 -21.34 5.32
CA PHE A 532 15.98 -22.78 5.49
C PHE A 532 15.58 -23.16 6.93
N THR A 533 16.11 -22.45 7.92
CA THR A 533 15.83 -22.67 9.35
C THR A 533 14.40 -22.31 9.78
N LYS A 534 13.65 -21.56 8.95
CA LYS A 534 12.24 -21.21 9.21
C LYS A 534 11.27 -22.36 8.91
N PHE A 535 11.73 -23.41 8.24
CA PHE A 535 10.91 -24.53 7.84
C PHE A 535 11.19 -25.80 8.63
N GLN A 536 10.13 -26.53 8.96
CA GLN A 536 10.22 -27.94 9.28
C GLN A 536 10.19 -28.75 7.96
N VAL A 537 11.34 -29.29 7.58
CA VAL A 537 11.53 -30.01 6.31
C VAL A 537 11.25 -31.50 6.49
N SER A 538 10.38 -32.05 5.63
CA SER A 538 10.16 -33.50 5.50
C SER A 538 10.72 -33.98 4.18
N PHE A 539 11.82 -34.73 4.21
CA PHE A 539 12.43 -35.29 3.00
C PHE A 539 11.70 -36.53 2.55
N TYR A 540 11.50 -36.75 1.24
CA TYR A 540 10.93 -37.99 0.71
C TYR A 540 11.75 -38.60 -0.42
N SER A 541 11.74 -39.93 -0.53
CA SER A 541 12.49 -40.68 -1.55
C SER A 541 11.65 -41.18 -2.71
N ASP A 542 10.36 -41.43 -2.48
CA ASP A 542 9.42 -41.95 -3.49
C ASP A 542 8.00 -41.39 -3.27
N PRO A 543 7.08 -41.53 -4.25
CA PRO A 543 5.75 -40.94 -4.15
C PRO A 543 4.89 -41.46 -3.00
N VAL A 544 5.06 -42.72 -2.60
CA VAL A 544 4.28 -43.32 -1.50
C VAL A 544 4.78 -42.77 -0.17
N ASP A 545 6.09 -42.70 0.01
CA ASP A 545 6.73 -42.04 1.15
C ASP A 545 6.31 -40.55 1.28
N ALA A 546 6.22 -39.84 0.16
CA ALA A 546 5.71 -38.46 0.13
C ALA A 546 4.28 -38.36 0.67
N VAL A 547 3.39 -39.30 0.33
CA VAL A 547 2.01 -39.35 0.85
C VAL A 547 2.01 -39.58 2.36
N TYR A 548 2.77 -40.55 2.87
CA TYR A 548 2.84 -40.84 4.30
C TYR A 548 3.31 -39.63 5.11
N LYS A 549 4.38 -38.98 4.65
CA LYS A 549 4.93 -37.76 5.27
C LYS A 549 3.95 -36.59 5.18
N ALA A 550 3.29 -36.39 4.04
CA ALA A 550 2.31 -35.32 3.89
C ALA A 550 1.11 -35.46 4.85
N LEU A 551 0.67 -36.70 5.10
CA LEU A 551 -0.46 -37.01 5.98
C LEU A 551 -0.06 -37.19 7.46
N GLY A 552 1.22 -37.08 7.79
CA GLY A 552 1.72 -37.23 9.16
C GLY A 552 1.57 -38.65 9.72
N VAL A 553 1.64 -39.66 8.86
CA VAL A 553 1.56 -41.07 9.24
C VAL A 553 2.96 -41.67 9.13
N ASN A 554 3.50 -42.19 10.23
CA ASN A 554 4.79 -42.89 10.28
C ASN A 554 4.65 -44.37 9.95
#